data_AF-A0A6G3XGQ1-F1
#
_entry.id   AF-A0A6G3XGQ1-F1
#
_cell.length_a   1.000
_cell.length_b   1.000
_cell.length_c   1.000
_cell.angle_alpha   90.00
_cell.angle_beta   90.00
_cell.angle_gamma   90.00
#
_symmetry.space_group_name_H-M   'P 1'
#
loop_
_entity.id
_entity.type
_entity.pdbx_description
1 polymer ?
#
loop_
_entity_poly.entity_id
_entity_poly.type
_entity_poly.pdbx_seq_one_letter_code
_entity_poly.pdbx_strand_id
1 'polypeptide(L)'
;APVVRPAVPRGVKGLASYRDKDELVVRIPEFADAAGHYSRPDGGDPDDTPADEVRAALHRDGKLLAEAPSAWEDFPVTGAGGRYRLDLDIERTTPEWSLSTATRTSWSFTAPRPPAGETPLLPLLQLDYDIPTDHTGSVGAPVARTLGFRVMARHQDGLTGPKPAGMEVSVSYDDGASWSRARTAPEGDGRYRIRAAGARTDGHVSLRVRAWDDRGNEVTQEVRRAFAVD
;
A
#
# COMPACT_ATOMS: atom_id res chain seq x y z
N ALA A 1 -0.69 -9.32 -12.08
CA ALA A 1 -0.52 -9.87 -10.72
C ALA A 1 -1.79 -9.61 -9.91
N PRO A 2 -2.19 -10.46 -8.96
CA PRO A 2 -3.53 -10.42 -8.36
C PRO A 2 -3.73 -9.24 -7.37
N VAL A 3 -2.65 -8.86 -6.67
CA VAL A 3 -2.69 -7.77 -5.69
C VAL A 3 -2.43 -6.45 -6.40
N VAL A 4 -3.47 -5.62 -6.47
CA VAL A 4 -3.43 -4.25 -6.96
C VAL A 4 -3.65 -3.32 -5.77
N ARG A 5 -2.78 -2.34 -5.59
CA ARG A 5 -2.76 -1.49 -4.40
C ARG A 5 -2.09 -0.15 -4.66
N PRO A 6 -2.29 0.83 -3.77
CA PRO A 6 -1.48 2.03 -3.75
C PRO A 6 -0.01 1.71 -3.52
N ALA A 7 0.83 2.06 -4.50
CA ALA A 7 2.27 1.97 -4.39
C ALA A 7 2.96 2.77 -5.50
N VAL A 8 4.18 3.25 -5.21
CA VAL A 8 5.10 3.80 -6.21
C VAL A 8 5.89 2.65 -6.85
N PRO A 9 5.68 2.35 -8.15
CA PRO A 9 6.45 1.33 -8.87
C PRO A 9 7.93 1.70 -8.99
N ARG A 10 8.79 0.68 -9.11
CA ARG A 10 10.23 0.91 -9.31
C ARG A 10 10.55 1.40 -10.71
N GLY A 11 11.59 2.20 -10.84
CA GLY A 11 12.18 2.63 -12.11
C GLY A 11 11.34 3.62 -12.90
N VAL A 12 10.18 4.06 -12.39
CA VAL A 12 9.30 4.99 -13.09
C VAL A 12 9.69 6.43 -12.74
N LYS A 13 10.10 7.20 -13.75
CA LYS A 13 10.45 8.61 -13.59
C LYS A 13 9.19 9.44 -13.30
N GLY A 14 9.32 10.44 -12.43
CA GLY A 14 8.25 11.40 -12.13
C GLY A 14 7.27 10.98 -11.02
N LEU A 15 7.44 9.80 -10.41
CA LEU A 15 6.60 9.33 -9.29
C LEU A 15 7.25 9.50 -7.91
N ALA A 16 8.40 10.19 -7.84
CA ALA A 16 9.05 10.47 -6.57
C ALA A 16 8.20 11.42 -5.73
N SER A 17 7.98 11.07 -4.47
CA SER A 17 7.33 11.95 -3.49
C SER A 17 8.38 12.60 -2.61
N TYR A 18 8.35 13.92 -2.46
CA TYR A 18 9.38 14.67 -1.74
C TYR A 18 8.78 15.85 -0.99
N ARG A 19 9.57 16.46 -0.11
CA ARG A 19 9.22 17.73 0.49
C ARG A 19 9.93 18.87 -0.23
N ASP A 20 9.20 19.88 -0.67
CA ASP A 20 9.75 21.15 -1.16
C ASP A 20 9.25 22.28 -0.26
N LYS A 21 10.16 22.86 0.54
CA LYS A 21 9.87 23.95 1.48
C LYS A 21 8.63 23.67 2.37
N ASP A 22 7.51 24.29 2.02
CA ASP A 22 6.23 24.30 2.72
C ASP A 22 5.20 23.36 2.09
N GLU A 23 5.63 22.46 1.19
CA GLU A 23 4.77 21.49 0.51
C GLU A 23 5.31 20.06 0.61
N LEU A 24 4.41 19.09 0.75
CA LEU A 24 4.69 17.68 0.46
C LEU A 24 4.14 17.37 -0.92
N VAL A 25 5.04 17.14 -1.86
CA VAL A 25 4.71 16.66 -3.20
C VAL A 25 4.53 15.15 -3.11
N VAL A 26 3.28 14.68 -3.22
CA VAL A 26 2.92 13.27 -3.11
C VAL A 26 2.47 12.75 -4.47
N ARG A 27 3.04 11.63 -4.93
CA ARG A 27 2.78 11.03 -6.25
C ARG A 27 2.63 9.51 -6.12
N ILE A 28 1.56 9.07 -5.48
CA ILE A 28 1.27 7.65 -5.28
C ILE A 28 0.13 7.25 -6.22
N PRO A 29 0.39 6.41 -7.25
CA PRO A 29 -0.68 5.74 -7.99
C PRO A 29 -1.56 4.90 -7.07
N GLU A 30 -2.86 4.93 -7.31
CA GLU A 30 -3.90 4.20 -6.59
C GLU A 30 -3.82 2.71 -6.89
N PHE A 31 -3.48 2.38 -8.14
CA PHE A 31 -3.42 1.02 -8.63
C PHE A 31 -2.03 0.76 -9.17
N ALA A 32 -1.27 -0.06 -8.47
CA ALA A 32 -0.04 -0.64 -8.96
C ALA A 32 -0.06 -2.15 -8.75
N ASP A 33 0.52 -2.93 -9.66
CA ASP A 33 0.70 -4.38 -9.51
C ASP A 33 2.17 -4.76 -9.25
N ALA A 34 2.46 -6.06 -9.06
CA ALA A 34 3.81 -6.54 -8.82
C ALA A 34 4.72 -6.53 -10.07
N ALA A 35 4.13 -6.44 -11.27
CA ALA A 35 4.87 -6.33 -12.53
C ALA A 35 5.31 -4.88 -12.83
N GLY A 36 4.85 -3.92 -12.02
CA GLY A 36 5.17 -2.50 -12.17
C GLY A 36 4.19 -1.76 -13.08
N HIS A 37 3.10 -2.39 -13.50
CA HIS A 37 1.99 -1.67 -14.13
C HIS A 37 1.32 -0.79 -13.09
N TYR A 38 0.89 0.40 -13.51
CA TYR A 38 0.14 1.29 -12.65
C TYR A 38 -0.89 2.08 -13.44
N SER A 39 -1.94 2.52 -12.76
CA SER A 39 -2.94 3.42 -13.28
C SER A 39 -3.47 4.33 -12.17
N ARG A 40 -4.27 5.31 -12.61
CA ARG A 40 -5.09 6.18 -11.76
C ARG A 40 -6.52 5.61 -11.73
N PRO A 41 -7.40 6.12 -10.86
CA PRO A 41 -8.81 5.76 -10.83
C PRO A 41 -9.46 5.94 -12.20
N ASP A 42 -10.40 5.07 -12.53
CA ASP A 42 -11.26 5.32 -13.68
C ASP A 42 -12.13 6.56 -13.39
N GLY A 43 -12.25 7.46 -14.36
CA GLY A 43 -13.05 8.68 -14.25
C GLY A 43 -14.56 8.43 -14.39
N GLY A 44 -14.96 7.18 -14.64
CA GLY A 44 -16.28 6.83 -15.11
C GLY A 44 -16.41 7.01 -16.62
N ASP A 45 -17.30 6.26 -17.25
CA ASP A 45 -17.59 6.35 -18.69
C ASP A 45 -18.92 7.11 -18.90
N PRO A 46 -19.12 7.88 -19.99
CA PRO A 46 -20.43 8.38 -20.41
C PRO A 46 -21.58 7.35 -20.41
N ASP A 47 -21.29 6.05 -20.43
CA ASP A 47 -22.28 4.95 -20.36
C ASP A 47 -22.68 4.54 -18.91
N ASP A 48 -22.79 5.49 -17.98
CA ASP A 48 -23.25 5.30 -16.58
C ASP A 48 -22.39 4.35 -15.71
N THR A 49 -21.14 4.11 -16.09
CA THR A 49 -20.22 3.31 -15.27
C THR A 49 -19.76 4.16 -14.06
N PRO A 50 -20.04 3.76 -12.81
CA PRO A 50 -19.63 4.54 -11.65
C PRO A 50 -18.10 4.62 -11.56
N ALA A 51 -17.59 5.79 -11.19
CA ALA A 51 -16.17 5.97 -10.92
C ALA A 51 -15.76 5.22 -9.64
N ASP A 52 -14.49 4.82 -9.57
CA ASP A 52 -13.89 4.31 -8.34
C ASP A 52 -13.94 5.42 -7.25
N GLU A 53 -14.25 5.04 -6.01
CA GLU A 53 -14.21 5.99 -4.90
C GLU A 53 -12.79 6.08 -4.33
N VAL A 54 -12.25 7.30 -4.22
CA VAL A 54 -10.92 7.56 -3.64
C VAL A 54 -10.99 8.71 -2.65
N ARG A 55 -10.35 8.51 -1.49
CA ARG A 55 -10.28 9.52 -0.42
C ARG A 55 -8.89 9.52 0.19
N ALA A 56 -8.27 10.69 0.25
CA ALA A 56 -6.98 10.87 0.92
C ALA A 56 -7.11 11.88 2.07
N ALA A 57 -6.41 11.62 3.17
CA ALA A 57 -6.35 12.53 4.31
C ALA A 57 -4.91 12.62 4.85
N LEU A 58 -4.37 13.84 4.88
CA LEU A 58 -3.08 14.12 5.48
C LEU A 58 -3.28 14.68 6.88
N HIS A 59 -2.62 14.05 7.84
CA HIS A 59 -2.56 14.49 9.23
C HIS A 59 -1.15 14.91 9.58
N ARG A 60 -1.02 15.87 10.50
CA ARG A 60 0.24 16.27 11.13
C ARG A 60 0.08 16.26 12.64
N ASP A 61 0.97 15.54 13.31
CA ASP A 61 1.02 15.42 14.77
C ASP A 61 -0.35 15.03 15.37
N GLY A 62 -1.04 14.11 14.68
CA GLY A 62 -2.36 13.58 15.05
C GLY A 62 -3.56 14.44 14.65
N LYS A 63 -3.36 15.63 14.09
CA LYS A 63 -4.43 16.53 13.65
C LYS A 63 -4.61 16.47 12.13
N LEU A 64 -5.85 16.46 11.65
CA LEU A 64 -6.15 16.58 10.22
C LEU A 64 -5.61 17.91 9.71
N LEU A 65 -4.85 17.85 8.62
CA LEU A 65 -4.26 19.00 7.95
C LEU A 65 -4.96 19.30 6.63
N ALA A 66 -5.25 18.27 5.84
CA ALA A 66 -5.91 18.38 4.55
C ALA A 66 -6.63 17.08 4.19
N GLU A 67 -7.75 17.22 3.49
CA GLU A 67 -8.39 16.15 2.73
C GLU A 67 -8.14 16.38 1.23
N ALA A 68 -8.09 15.31 0.45
CA ALA A 68 -7.83 15.35 -0.98
C ALA A 68 -8.58 14.23 -1.70
N PRO A 69 -8.90 14.40 -3.00
CA PRO A 69 -9.53 13.35 -3.79
C PRO A 69 -8.57 12.20 -4.12
N SER A 70 -7.26 12.35 -3.90
CA SER A 70 -6.26 11.34 -4.21
C SER A 70 -4.94 11.52 -3.45
N ALA A 71 -4.04 10.53 -3.48
CA ALA A 71 -2.67 10.66 -3.00
C ALA A 71 -1.71 11.12 -4.11
N TRP A 72 -2.16 12.05 -4.94
CA TRP A 72 -1.40 12.68 -6.01
C TRP A 72 -1.66 14.17 -6.00
N GLU A 73 -1.06 14.83 -5.02
CA GLU A 73 -1.34 16.22 -4.70
C GLU A 73 -0.09 16.87 -4.12
N ASP A 74 -0.11 18.20 -4.09
CA ASP A 74 0.86 19.02 -3.39
C ASP A 74 0.20 19.53 -2.11
N PHE A 75 0.53 18.91 -0.97
CA PHE A 75 -0.10 19.23 0.30
C PHE A 75 0.64 20.37 1.02
N PRO A 76 -0.05 21.46 1.42
CA PRO A 76 0.58 22.53 2.18
C PRO A 76 0.91 22.07 3.62
N VAL A 77 2.17 22.18 4.03
CA VAL A 77 2.71 21.72 5.32
C VAL A 77 3.61 22.75 6.01
N THR A 78 3.12 23.98 6.11
CA THR A 78 3.88 25.14 6.61
C THR A 78 4.60 24.89 7.94
N GLY A 79 5.81 25.46 8.08
CA GLY A 79 6.60 25.43 9.32
C GLY A 79 7.75 24.43 9.30
N ALA A 80 8.28 24.10 10.48
CA ALA A 80 9.57 23.38 10.64
C ALA A 80 9.53 21.87 10.30
N GLY A 81 8.33 21.31 10.07
CA GLY A 81 8.10 19.87 9.87
C GLY A 81 7.45 19.19 11.07
N GLY A 82 7.29 17.87 10.99
CA GLY A 82 6.56 17.11 12.00
C GLY A 82 6.39 15.64 11.63
N ARG A 83 5.58 14.94 12.41
CA ARG A 83 5.14 13.58 12.11
C ARG A 83 3.86 13.65 11.29
N TYR A 84 3.89 13.06 10.11
CA TYR A 84 2.75 13.02 9.20
C TYR A 84 2.14 11.63 9.17
N ARG A 85 0.82 11.58 8.94
CA ARG A 85 0.10 10.37 8.55
C ARG A 85 -0.70 10.66 7.29
N LEU A 86 -0.42 9.96 6.21
CA LEU A 86 -1.21 9.99 4.98
C LEU A 86 -2.08 8.74 4.95
N ASP A 87 -3.39 8.93 4.97
CA ASP A 87 -4.39 7.88 4.81
C ASP A 87 -4.94 7.93 3.37
N LEU A 88 -5.09 6.79 2.72
CA LEU A 88 -5.66 6.62 1.38
C LEU A 88 -6.59 5.41 1.36
N ASP A 89 -7.87 5.67 1.15
CA ASP A 89 -8.92 4.68 0.98
C ASP A 89 -9.37 4.65 -0.48
N ILE A 90 -9.53 3.44 -1.02
CA ILE A 90 -10.02 3.21 -2.38
C ILE A 90 -11.06 2.11 -2.36
N GLU A 91 -12.19 2.33 -3.02
CA GLU A 91 -13.20 1.31 -3.29
C GLU A 91 -13.45 1.23 -4.80
N ARG A 92 -13.26 0.04 -5.38
CA ARG A 92 -13.56 -0.22 -6.78
C ARG A 92 -15.05 -0.52 -6.91
N THR A 93 -15.74 0.25 -7.75
CA THR A 93 -17.21 0.19 -7.87
C THR A 93 -17.67 -0.60 -9.09
N THR A 94 -16.77 -0.85 -10.05
CA THR A 94 -17.07 -1.60 -11.29
C THR A 94 -17.10 -3.12 -11.05
N PRO A 95 -18.17 -3.84 -11.45
CA PRO A 95 -18.34 -5.27 -11.18
C PRO A 95 -17.30 -6.20 -11.83
N GLU A 96 -16.56 -5.74 -12.84
CA GLU A 96 -15.54 -6.54 -13.54
C GLU A 96 -14.34 -6.86 -12.65
N TRP A 97 -14.15 -6.11 -11.56
CA TRP A 97 -13.08 -6.32 -10.59
C TRP A 97 -13.52 -7.29 -9.48
N SER A 98 -13.04 -8.53 -9.54
CA SER A 98 -13.26 -9.53 -8.48
C SER A 98 -12.18 -9.52 -7.38
N LEU A 99 -10.98 -9.02 -7.72
CA LEU A 99 -9.81 -8.95 -6.83
C LEU A 99 -9.45 -7.50 -6.50
N SER A 100 -8.80 -7.31 -5.35
CA SER A 100 -8.35 -6.00 -4.86
C SER A 100 -9.46 -4.93 -4.89
N THR A 101 -10.67 -5.33 -4.48
CA THR A 101 -11.89 -4.53 -4.62
C THR A 101 -11.95 -3.32 -3.70
N ALA A 102 -11.16 -3.32 -2.64
CA ALA A 102 -10.98 -2.18 -1.77
C ALA A 102 -9.59 -2.20 -1.14
N THR A 103 -9.02 -1.02 -0.91
CA THR A 103 -7.77 -0.88 -0.16
C THR A 103 -7.88 0.23 0.88
N ARG A 104 -7.23 0.02 2.02
CA ARG A 104 -6.98 1.07 3.02
C ARG A 104 -5.51 1.11 3.30
N THR A 105 -4.84 2.22 3.00
CA THR A 105 -3.40 2.37 3.23
C THR A 105 -3.13 3.59 4.09
N SER A 106 -2.31 3.43 5.13
CA SER A 106 -1.86 4.51 5.99
C SER A 106 -0.34 4.50 6.07
N TRP A 107 0.29 5.62 5.72
CA TRP A 107 1.71 5.86 5.89
C TRP A 107 1.95 6.84 7.01
N SER A 108 2.75 6.46 8.00
CA SER A 108 3.18 7.37 9.07
C SER A 108 4.66 7.65 8.96
N PHE A 109 5.06 8.90 8.73
CA PHE A 109 6.44 9.27 8.40
C PHE A 109 6.85 10.63 8.98
N THR A 110 8.16 10.86 9.13
CA THR A 110 8.69 12.15 9.55
C THR A 110 9.24 12.91 8.35
N ALA A 111 8.87 14.19 8.21
CA ALA A 111 9.43 15.07 7.19
C ALA A 111 9.80 16.43 7.80
N PRO A 112 11.10 16.71 8.07
CA PRO A 112 11.55 18.04 8.51
C PRO A 112 11.50 19.05 7.36
N ARG A 113 11.44 20.35 7.66
CA ARG A 113 11.63 21.38 6.64
C ARG A 113 13.05 21.26 6.08
N PRO A 114 13.21 21.14 4.75
CA PRO A 114 14.53 21.03 4.16
C PRO A 114 15.27 22.38 4.17
N PRO A 115 16.61 22.37 4.12
CA PRO A 115 17.41 23.53 3.76
C PRO A 115 16.97 24.14 2.42
N ALA A 116 17.28 25.42 2.20
CA ALA A 116 16.92 26.10 0.97
C ALA A 116 17.56 25.43 -0.26
N GLY A 117 16.74 25.06 -1.24
CA GLY A 117 17.18 24.41 -2.48
C GLY A 117 17.22 22.88 -2.43
N GLU A 118 16.92 22.25 -1.30
CA GLU A 118 16.85 20.80 -1.16
C GLU A 118 15.41 20.27 -1.25
N THR A 119 15.24 19.10 -1.88
CA THR A 119 13.96 18.40 -2.03
C THR A 119 14.06 16.94 -1.58
N PRO A 120 14.24 16.67 -0.27
CA PRO A 120 14.41 15.31 0.22
C PRO A 120 13.16 14.46 -0.03
N LEU A 121 13.40 13.22 -0.45
CA LEU A 121 12.38 12.19 -0.65
C LEU A 121 11.66 11.88 0.67
N LEU A 122 10.33 11.69 0.60
CA LEU A 122 9.53 11.25 1.74
C LEU A 122 9.78 9.76 2.04
N PRO A 123 9.95 9.34 3.31
CA PRO A 123 10.19 7.94 3.65
C PRO A 123 8.89 7.12 3.66
N LEU A 124 8.16 7.13 2.54
CA LEU A 124 6.93 6.38 2.33
C LEU A 124 7.28 4.93 1.98
N LEU A 125 7.08 4.01 2.92
CA LEU A 125 7.29 2.58 2.69
C LEU A 125 6.29 2.03 1.66
N GLN A 126 6.78 1.15 0.78
CA GLN A 126 6.04 0.44 -0.24
C GLN A 126 6.00 -1.05 0.09
N LEU A 127 4.91 -1.72 -0.30
CA LEU A 127 4.74 -3.17 -0.11
C LEU A 127 4.63 -3.85 -1.48
N ASP A 128 5.60 -4.70 -1.79
CA ASP A 128 5.61 -5.56 -2.97
C ASP A 128 5.19 -6.97 -2.58
N TYR A 129 4.12 -7.47 -3.20
CA TYR A 129 3.57 -8.80 -2.93
C TYR A 129 4.01 -9.79 -4.00
N ASP A 130 4.52 -10.94 -3.57
CA ASP A 130 4.87 -12.07 -4.41
C ASP A 130 4.00 -13.26 -3.97
N ILE A 131 2.80 -13.31 -4.57
CA ILE A 131 1.79 -14.36 -4.35
C ILE A 131 1.88 -15.34 -5.52
N PRO A 132 2.04 -16.65 -5.27
CA PRO A 132 2.21 -17.65 -6.32
C PRO A 132 0.86 -18.07 -6.92
N THR A 133 0.19 -17.15 -7.61
CA THR A 133 -1.08 -17.42 -8.30
C THR A 133 -0.87 -17.92 -9.73
N ASP A 134 -1.89 -18.58 -10.27
CA ASP A 134 -2.02 -18.78 -11.71
C ASP A 134 -2.40 -17.48 -12.44
N HIS A 135 -2.66 -17.59 -13.74
CA HIS A 135 -3.02 -16.47 -14.61
C HIS A 135 -4.39 -15.84 -14.30
N THR A 136 -5.25 -16.52 -13.55
CA THR A 136 -6.53 -15.97 -13.08
C THR A 136 -6.42 -15.27 -11.72
N GLY A 137 -5.23 -15.29 -11.11
CA GLY A 137 -5.02 -14.74 -9.79
C GLY A 137 -5.48 -15.66 -8.66
N SER A 138 -5.62 -16.96 -8.95
CA SER A 138 -5.96 -17.97 -7.95
C SER A 138 -4.74 -18.74 -7.46
N VAL A 139 -4.71 -19.05 -6.17
CA VAL A 139 -3.79 -20.05 -5.61
C VAL A 139 -4.57 -21.35 -5.52
N GLY A 140 -4.18 -22.37 -6.29
CA GLY A 140 -4.79 -23.70 -6.19
C GLY A 140 -4.71 -24.24 -4.76
N ALA A 141 -5.82 -24.82 -4.27
CA ALA A 141 -6.06 -25.19 -2.88
C ALA A 141 -4.81 -25.61 -2.07
N PRO A 142 -4.53 -24.88 -0.98
CA PRO A 142 -3.91 -25.42 0.20
C PRO A 142 -4.96 -25.55 1.33
N VAL A 143 -6.17 -26.05 1.04
CA VAL A 143 -7.26 -26.17 2.05
C VAL A 143 -7.10 -27.39 2.96
N ALA A 144 -5.88 -27.65 3.42
CA ALA A 144 -5.73 -28.48 4.60
C ALA A 144 -4.81 -27.89 5.66
N ARG A 145 -3.75 -27.11 5.35
CA ARG A 145 -2.77 -26.75 6.42
C ARG A 145 -2.09 -25.39 6.33
N THR A 146 -1.63 -24.89 5.18
CA THR A 146 -0.79 -23.67 5.18
C THR A 146 -0.76 -22.96 3.83
N LEU A 147 -0.98 -21.64 3.84
CA LEU A 147 -0.77 -20.71 2.73
C LEU A 147 0.62 -20.07 2.86
N GLY A 148 1.40 -20.03 1.76
CA GLY A 148 2.76 -19.49 1.74
C GLY A 148 2.99 -18.49 0.59
N PHE A 149 3.57 -17.34 0.91
CA PHE A 149 3.88 -16.27 -0.05
C PHE A 149 5.01 -15.37 0.48
N ARG A 150 5.40 -14.36 -0.29
CA ARG A 150 6.40 -13.36 0.14
C ARG A 150 5.86 -11.94 0.05
N VAL A 151 6.39 -11.09 0.92
CA VAL A 151 6.15 -9.64 0.88
C VAL A 151 7.47 -8.93 1.11
N MET A 152 7.72 -7.85 0.36
CA MET A 152 8.88 -6.98 0.54
C MET A 152 8.42 -5.59 0.96
N ALA A 153 8.98 -5.09 2.06
CA ALA A 153 8.94 -3.69 2.41
C ALA A 153 10.15 -2.97 1.81
N ARG A 154 9.95 -1.81 1.20
CA ARG A 154 11.02 -0.97 0.64
C ARG A 154 10.66 0.51 0.72
N HIS A 155 11.64 1.38 0.52
CA HIS A 155 11.36 2.78 0.22
C HIS A 155 11.23 3.01 -1.29
N GLN A 156 10.82 4.22 -1.67
CA GLN A 156 10.91 4.69 -3.05
C GLN A 156 12.37 4.73 -3.54
N ASP A 157 12.54 4.62 -4.85
CA ASP A 157 13.86 4.61 -5.47
C ASP A 157 14.61 5.92 -5.17
N GLY A 158 15.90 5.79 -4.83
CA GLY A 158 16.77 6.92 -4.51
C GLY A 158 16.75 7.35 -3.04
N LEU A 159 15.78 6.92 -2.22
CA LEU A 159 15.84 7.20 -0.78
C LEU A 159 16.96 6.37 -0.15
N THR A 160 17.89 7.05 0.52
CA THR A 160 18.98 6.44 1.29
C THR A 160 18.82 6.75 2.77
N GLY A 161 19.40 5.92 3.64
CA GLY A 161 19.34 6.10 5.09
C GLY A 161 18.43 5.08 5.78
N PRO A 162 17.12 5.35 5.94
CA PRO A 162 16.21 4.45 6.63
C PRO A 162 16.14 3.06 5.98
N LYS A 163 16.06 2.01 6.80
CA LYS A 163 16.01 0.62 6.35
C LYS A 163 14.80 -0.11 6.92
N PRO A 164 14.07 -0.90 6.11
CA PRO A 164 13.03 -1.78 6.60
C PRO A 164 13.54 -2.67 7.75
N ALA A 165 12.83 -2.67 8.87
CA ALA A 165 13.25 -3.29 10.12
C ALA A 165 12.28 -4.37 10.62
N GLY A 166 11.03 -4.37 10.16
CA GLY A 166 10.05 -5.35 10.60
C GLY A 166 8.77 -5.40 9.76
N MET A 167 8.04 -6.51 9.91
CA MET A 167 6.77 -6.73 9.23
C MET A 167 5.85 -7.65 10.03
N GLU A 168 4.57 -7.29 10.06
CA GLU A 168 3.46 -8.12 10.53
C GLU A 168 2.47 -8.33 9.39
N VAL A 169 2.00 -9.57 9.23
CA VAL A 169 1.02 -9.92 8.21
C VAL A 169 -0.13 -10.66 8.87
N SER A 170 -1.35 -10.27 8.52
CA SER A 170 -2.58 -10.99 8.86
C SER A 170 -3.37 -11.30 7.60
N VAL A 171 -4.07 -12.43 7.62
CA VAL A 171 -4.94 -12.89 6.55
C VAL A 171 -6.38 -12.92 7.04
N SER A 172 -7.32 -12.66 6.15
CA SER A 172 -8.75 -12.84 6.37
C SER A 172 -9.32 -13.71 5.26
N TYR A 173 -10.27 -14.56 5.62
CA TYR A 173 -10.98 -15.49 4.72
C TYR A 173 -12.48 -15.17 4.64
N ASP A 174 -12.87 -13.98 5.13
CA ASP A 174 -14.24 -13.48 5.28
C ASP A 174 -14.31 -11.97 4.96
N ASP A 175 -13.66 -11.58 3.86
CA ASP A 175 -13.65 -10.19 3.35
C ASP A 175 -13.23 -9.10 4.37
N GLY A 176 -12.37 -9.47 5.32
CA GLY A 176 -11.80 -8.56 6.33
C GLY A 176 -12.60 -8.46 7.62
N ALA A 177 -13.65 -9.26 7.81
CA ALA A 177 -14.45 -9.28 9.04
C ALA A 177 -13.66 -9.83 10.24
N SER A 178 -12.82 -10.86 10.03
CA SER A 178 -11.91 -11.38 11.04
C SER A 178 -10.49 -11.60 10.48
N TRP A 179 -9.49 -11.44 11.34
CA TRP A 179 -8.07 -11.46 10.94
C TRP A 179 -7.28 -12.48 11.76
N SER A 180 -6.53 -13.33 11.06
CA SER A 180 -5.62 -14.31 11.65
C SER A 180 -4.18 -13.91 11.35
N ARG A 181 -3.36 -13.78 12.40
CA ARG A 181 -1.94 -13.43 12.27
C ARG A 181 -1.16 -14.57 11.60
N ALA A 182 -0.40 -14.24 10.57
CA ALA A 182 0.51 -15.17 9.90
C ALA A 182 1.89 -15.19 10.58
N ARG A 183 2.63 -16.29 10.40
CA ARG A 183 4.05 -16.35 10.75
C ARG A 183 4.85 -15.58 9.71
N THR A 184 5.69 -14.65 10.15
CA THR A 184 6.59 -13.86 9.31
C THR A 184 8.03 -14.26 9.61
N ALA A 185 8.84 -14.50 8.58
CA ALA A 185 10.26 -14.83 8.72
C ALA A 185 11.08 -13.92 7.79
N PRO A 186 12.02 -13.11 8.33
CA PRO A 186 12.83 -12.22 7.51
C PRO A 186 13.78 -13.01 6.59
N GLU A 187 13.94 -12.54 5.37
CA GLU A 187 14.87 -13.07 4.35
C GLU A 187 15.96 -12.05 3.96
N GLY A 188 16.05 -10.93 4.69
CA GLY A 188 16.97 -9.83 4.41
C GLY A 188 16.43 -8.79 3.42
N ASP A 189 17.01 -7.59 3.42
CA ASP A 189 16.65 -6.46 2.55
C ASP A 189 15.14 -6.14 2.52
N GLY A 190 14.47 -6.23 3.67
CA GLY A 190 13.03 -5.97 3.78
C GLY A 190 12.12 -7.06 3.20
N ARG A 191 12.67 -8.18 2.71
CA ARG A 191 11.87 -9.35 2.28
C ARG A 191 11.48 -10.24 3.45
N TYR A 192 10.25 -10.74 3.40
CA TYR A 192 9.69 -11.65 4.39
C TYR A 192 9.00 -12.82 3.71
N ARG A 193 9.26 -14.02 4.23
CA ARG A 193 8.49 -15.22 3.95
C ARG A 193 7.31 -15.31 4.90
N ILE A 194 6.12 -15.48 4.35
CA ILE A 194 4.87 -15.53 5.11
C ILE A 194 4.32 -16.96 5.09
N ARG A 195 3.85 -17.43 6.24
CA ARG A 195 3.10 -18.68 6.37
C ARG A 195 1.85 -18.44 7.22
N ALA A 196 0.68 -18.55 6.60
CA ALA A 196 -0.61 -18.43 7.26
C ALA A 196 -1.30 -19.80 7.37
N ALA A 197 -2.05 -20.02 8.44
CA ALA A 197 -2.91 -21.20 8.55
C ALA A 197 -4.07 -21.06 7.55
N GLY A 198 -4.33 -22.10 6.76
CA GLY A 198 -5.50 -22.13 5.90
C GLY A 198 -6.79 -22.21 6.73
N ALA A 199 -7.87 -21.60 6.24
CA ALA A 199 -9.19 -21.70 6.82
C ALA A 199 -10.25 -21.81 5.72
N ARG A 200 -11.50 -22.05 6.11
CA ARG A 200 -12.63 -21.96 5.17
C ARG A 200 -12.73 -20.52 4.66
N THR A 201 -12.92 -20.38 3.36
CA THR A 201 -12.98 -19.11 2.64
C THR A 201 -14.26 -19.03 1.80
N ASP A 202 -14.65 -17.82 1.45
CA ASP A 202 -15.65 -17.47 0.45
C ASP A 202 -15.12 -17.50 -1.01
N GLY A 203 -13.88 -17.98 -1.20
CA GLY A 203 -13.18 -18.02 -2.48
C GLY A 203 -12.04 -17.00 -2.58
N HIS A 204 -11.86 -16.14 -1.58
CA HIS A 204 -10.83 -15.10 -1.59
C HIS A 204 -10.07 -15.01 -0.27
N VAL A 205 -8.88 -14.41 -0.35
CA VAL A 205 -8.08 -14.03 0.82
C VAL A 205 -7.84 -12.53 0.79
N SER A 206 -8.13 -11.88 1.92
CA SER A 206 -7.76 -10.48 2.16
C SER A 206 -6.48 -10.40 2.98
N LEU A 207 -5.67 -9.37 2.74
CA LEU A 207 -4.39 -9.16 3.41
C LEU A 207 -4.40 -7.86 4.22
N ARG A 208 -3.81 -7.90 5.42
CA ARG A 208 -3.44 -6.73 6.20
C ARG A 208 -1.96 -6.83 6.52
N VAL A 209 -1.17 -5.89 6.02
CA VAL A 209 0.29 -5.86 6.20
C VAL A 209 0.70 -4.57 6.86
N ARG A 210 1.47 -4.67 7.93
CA ARG A 210 2.13 -3.55 8.61
C ARG A 210 3.63 -3.73 8.50
N ALA A 211 4.35 -2.72 8.01
CA ALA A 211 5.81 -2.73 7.92
C ALA A 211 6.40 -1.40 8.41
N TRP A 212 7.57 -1.45 9.03
CA TRP A 212 8.25 -0.29 9.58
C TRP A 212 9.74 -0.32 9.31
N ASP A 213 10.37 0.86 9.38
CA ASP A 213 11.81 1.05 9.25
C ASP A 213 12.50 1.33 10.60
N ASP A 214 13.83 1.42 10.57
CA ASP A 214 14.69 1.72 11.72
C ASP A 214 14.69 3.20 12.15
N ARG A 215 13.89 4.06 11.49
CA ARG A 215 13.70 5.48 11.80
C ARG A 215 12.27 5.80 12.23
N GLY A 216 11.45 4.79 12.45
CA GLY A 216 10.09 4.91 12.96
C GLY A 216 9.05 5.30 11.91
N ASN A 217 9.37 5.24 10.61
CA ASN A 217 8.39 5.35 9.54
C ASN A 217 7.68 4.00 9.34
N GLU A 218 6.42 4.05 8.93
CA GLU A 218 5.54 2.87 8.90
C GLU A 218 4.55 2.95 7.74
N VAL A 219 4.17 1.80 7.20
CA VAL A 219 2.99 1.62 6.36
C VAL A 219 2.10 0.51 6.93
N THR A 220 0.79 0.73 6.97
CA THR A 220 -0.22 -0.32 7.14
C THR A 220 -1.11 -0.33 5.90
N GLN A 221 -1.28 -1.49 5.28
CA GLN A 221 -2.09 -1.66 4.07
C GLN A 221 -3.03 -2.85 4.21
N GLU A 222 -4.31 -2.60 3.96
CA GLU A 222 -5.34 -3.62 3.80
C GLU A 222 -5.70 -3.73 2.31
N VAL A 223 -5.78 -4.95 1.81
CA VAL A 223 -6.27 -5.26 0.45
C VAL A 223 -7.37 -6.30 0.57
N ARG A 224 -8.60 -5.91 0.24
CA ARG A 224 -9.77 -6.81 0.23
C ARG A 224 -9.74 -7.67 -1.02
N ARG A 225 -9.92 -8.99 -0.86
CA ARG A 225 -9.82 -10.00 -1.93
C ARG A 225 -8.50 -9.87 -2.71
N ALA A 226 -7.38 -9.86 -2.00
CA ALA A 226 -6.06 -9.71 -2.58
C ALA A 226 -5.72 -10.77 -3.64
N PHE A 227 -6.24 -11.99 -3.49
CA PHE A 227 -6.17 -13.08 -4.46
C PHE A 227 -7.28 -14.11 -4.21
N ALA A 228 -7.56 -14.94 -5.22
CA ALA A 228 -8.55 -16.00 -5.16
C ALA A 228 -7.95 -17.33 -4.66
N VAL A 229 -8.82 -18.22 -4.19
CA VAL A 229 -8.47 -19.60 -3.80
C VAL A 229 -9.49 -20.55 -4.42
N ASP A 230 -8.99 -21.51 -5.20
CA ASP A 230 -9.77 -22.57 -5.87
C ASP A 230 -9.67 -23.90 -5.13
#